data_AF-A0A7Y6PK93-F1
#
_entry.id   AF-A0A7Y6PK93-F1
#
_cell.length_a   1.000
_cell.length_b   1.000
_cell.length_c   1.000
_cell.angle_alpha   90.00
_cell.angle_beta   90.00
_cell.angle_gamma   90.00
#
_symmetry.space_group_name_H-M   'P 1'
#
loop_
_entity.id
_entity.type
_entity.pdbx_description
1 polymer ?
#
loop_
_entity_poly.entity_id
_entity_poly.type
_entity_poly.pdbx_seq_one_letter_code
_entity_poly.pdbx_strand_id
1 'polypeptide(L)'
;MRSNEHSLVRAIAHERHAWAAVRSHASYACVFAARFIAIMTLVALPIIAFPPRRTTHCFESKADIAKATVKKYTYEAYPAWFEQHPEMTCPASLDELDDCLAARHIRDRWGRNYVWSCSRAGMLVSSAGKDGRIRTADDIRSDE
;
A
#
# COMPACT_ATOMS: atom_id res chain seq x y z
N MET A 1 15.34 -79.54 -25.48
CA MET A 1 16.24 -78.36 -25.49
C MET A 1 15.64 -77.11 -26.19
N ARG A 2 14.31 -76.95 -26.32
CA ARG A 2 13.68 -75.78 -27.00
C ARG A 2 13.07 -74.71 -26.06
N SER A 3 13.09 -74.95 -24.75
CA SER A 3 12.37 -74.10 -23.78
C SER A 3 13.15 -72.85 -23.31
N ASN A 4 14.46 -72.78 -23.55
CA ASN A 4 15.31 -71.70 -23.02
C ASN A 4 15.40 -70.47 -23.94
N GLU A 5 15.02 -70.59 -25.22
CA GLU A 5 15.12 -69.47 -26.16
C GLU A 5 13.96 -68.47 -25.97
N HIS A 6 12.78 -68.95 -25.55
CA HIS A 6 11.61 -68.10 -25.34
C HIS A 6 11.70 -67.21 -24.08
N SER A 7 12.47 -67.61 -23.06
CA SER A 7 12.65 -66.81 -21.83
C SER A 7 13.62 -65.63 -22.05
N LEU A 8 14.68 -65.85 -22.82
CA LEU A 8 15.68 -64.83 -23.15
C LEU A 8 15.09 -63.72 -24.03
N VAL A 9 14.26 -64.07 -25.01
CA VAL A 9 13.60 -63.08 -25.87
C VAL A 9 12.60 -62.21 -25.09
N ARG A 10 11.89 -62.79 -24.10
CA ARG A 10 10.97 -62.03 -23.24
C ARG A 10 11.70 -61.08 -22.28
N ALA A 11 12.85 -61.48 -21.75
CA ALA A 11 13.66 -60.62 -20.87
C ALA A 11 14.18 -59.37 -21.61
N ILE A 12 14.70 -59.55 -22.83
CA ILE A 12 15.22 -58.45 -23.65
C ILE A 12 14.09 -57.48 -24.06
N ALA A 13 12.87 -57.97 -24.31
CA ALA A 13 11.73 -57.11 -24.61
C ALA A 13 11.34 -56.22 -23.42
N HIS A 14 11.37 -56.74 -22.18
CA HIS A 14 11.02 -55.99 -20.99
C HIS A 14 12.01 -54.86 -20.67
N GLU A 15 13.30 -55.09 -20.89
CA GLU A 15 14.31 -54.03 -20.69
C GLU A 15 14.12 -52.87 -21.67
N ARG A 16 13.79 -53.16 -22.93
CA ARG A 16 13.62 -52.10 -23.96
C ARG A 16 12.46 -51.15 -23.66
N HIS A 17 11.40 -51.62 -23.00
CA HIS A 17 10.28 -50.76 -22.60
C HIS A 17 10.59 -49.86 -21.39
N ALA A 18 11.45 -50.30 -20.46
CA ALA A 18 11.85 -49.50 -19.30
C ALA A 18 12.70 -48.27 -19.71
N TRP A 19 13.60 -48.43 -20.69
CA TRP A 19 14.45 -47.34 -21.18
C TRP A 19 13.73 -46.32 -22.08
N ALA A 20 12.55 -46.64 -22.61
CA ALA A 20 11.75 -45.73 -23.43
C ALA A 20 10.94 -44.74 -22.56
N ALA A 21 10.44 -45.17 -21.40
CA ALA A 21 9.69 -44.31 -20.48
C ALA A 21 10.59 -43.24 -19.80
N VAL A 22 11.83 -43.59 -19.47
CA VAL A 22 12.80 -42.66 -18.83
C VAL A 22 13.25 -41.53 -19.77
N ARG A 23 13.30 -41.80 -21.09
CA ARG A 23 13.71 -40.81 -22.11
C ARG A 23 12.67 -39.71 -22.33
N SER A 24 11.40 -39.98 -22.06
CA SER A 24 10.31 -39.01 -22.20
C SER A 24 10.35 -37.94 -21.10
N HIS A 25 10.52 -38.33 -19.83
CA HIS A 25 10.46 -37.39 -18.71
C HIS A 25 11.69 -36.48 -18.57
N ALA A 26 12.88 -36.94 -18.97
CA ALA A 26 14.08 -36.11 -18.99
C ALA A 26 13.97 -34.93 -19.96
N SER A 27 13.21 -35.09 -21.05
CA SER A 27 13.01 -34.06 -22.06
C SER A 27 12.13 -32.91 -21.54
N TYR A 28 11.07 -33.24 -20.80
CA TYR A 28 10.19 -32.22 -20.21
C TYR A 28 10.90 -31.42 -19.12
N ALA A 29 11.65 -32.09 -18.22
CA ALA A 29 12.37 -31.42 -17.14
C ALA A 29 13.36 -30.36 -17.65
N CYS A 30 14.12 -30.69 -18.71
CA CYS A 30 15.05 -29.74 -19.34
C CYS A 30 14.33 -28.57 -20.00
N VAL A 31 13.22 -28.81 -20.69
CA VAL A 31 12.43 -27.75 -21.35
C VAL A 31 11.79 -26.81 -20.31
N PHE A 32 11.28 -27.34 -19.20
CA PHE A 32 10.75 -26.54 -18.10
C PHE A 32 11.84 -25.71 -17.42
N ALA A 33 13.00 -26.29 -17.14
CA ALA A 33 14.13 -25.58 -16.55
C ALA A 33 14.62 -24.44 -17.46
N ALA A 34 14.79 -24.70 -18.76
CA ALA A 34 15.21 -23.69 -19.73
C ALA A 34 14.21 -22.53 -19.83
N ARG A 35 12.91 -22.83 -19.85
CA ARG A 35 11.86 -21.80 -19.85
C ARG A 35 11.86 -20.97 -18.57
N PHE A 36 12.01 -21.61 -17.42
CA PHE A 36 12.03 -20.90 -16.15
C PHE A 36 13.22 -19.95 -16.06
N ILE A 37 14.41 -20.40 -16.50
CA ILE A 37 15.61 -19.55 -16.56
C ILE A 37 15.38 -18.35 -17.49
N ALA A 38 14.81 -18.56 -18.69
CA ALA A 38 14.53 -17.47 -19.63
C ALA A 38 13.52 -16.45 -19.08
N ILE A 39 12.51 -16.89 -18.34
CA ILE A 39 11.54 -15.97 -17.70
C ILE A 39 12.22 -15.20 -16.56
N MET A 40 13.00 -15.89 -15.72
CA MET A 40 13.71 -15.25 -14.61
C MET A 40 14.71 -14.21 -15.09
N THR A 41 15.42 -14.45 -16.19
CA THR A 41 16.32 -13.44 -16.78
C THR A 41 15.54 -12.25 -17.33
N LEU A 42 14.43 -12.48 -18.05
CA LEU A 42 13.58 -11.40 -18.58
C LEU A 42 12.97 -10.52 -17.48
N VAL A 43 12.66 -11.08 -16.31
CA VAL A 43 12.09 -10.32 -15.18
C VAL A 43 13.18 -9.67 -14.31
N ALA A 44 14.30 -10.35 -14.06
CA ALA A 44 15.35 -9.84 -13.18
C ALA A 44 16.18 -8.72 -13.83
N LEU A 45 16.48 -8.81 -15.13
CA LEU A 45 17.25 -7.79 -15.86
C LEU A 45 16.68 -6.38 -15.75
N PRO A 46 15.36 -6.12 -16.00
CA PRO A 46 14.82 -4.78 -15.89
C PRO A 46 14.82 -4.24 -14.45
N ILE A 47 14.67 -5.09 -13.43
CA ILE A 47 14.72 -4.65 -12.02
C ILE A 47 16.13 -4.16 -11.65
N ILE A 48 17.16 -4.83 -12.18
CA ILE A 48 18.57 -4.45 -11.94
C ILE A 48 18.98 -3.25 -12.80
N ALA A 49 18.58 -3.22 -14.07
CA ALA A 49 18.93 -2.15 -15.01
C ALA A 49 18.17 -0.84 -14.73
N PHE A 50 16.94 -0.94 -14.23
CA PHE A 50 16.11 0.18 -13.81
C PHE A 50 15.76 0.00 -12.34
N PRO A 51 16.72 0.19 -11.41
CA PRO A 51 16.39 0.16 -10.00
C PRO A 51 15.27 1.17 -9.78
N PRO A 52 14.21 0.82 -9.00
CA PRO A 52 13.19 1.79 -8.66
C PRO A 52 13.93 2.99 -8.08
N ARG A 53 13.75 4.16 -8.73
CA ARG A 53 14.29 5.40 -8.20
C ARG A 53 13.85 5.41 -6.75
N ARG A 54 14.80 5.51 -5.82
CA ARG A 54 14.45 5.86 -4.44
C ARG A 54 13.80 7.23 -4.59
N THR A 55 12.47 7.24 -4.69
CA THR A 55 11.72 8.42 -4.32
C THR A 55 12.17 8.60 -2.90
N THR A 56 13.05 9.58 -2.67
CA THR A 56 13.17 10.22 -1.38
C THR A 56 11.72 10.51 -1.05
N HIS A 57 11.09 9.66 -0.24
CA HIS A 57 9.85 10.01 0.39
C HIS A 57 10.23 11.31 1.05
N CYS A 58 9.81 12.44 0.45
CA CYS A 58 9.88 13.71 1.12
C CYS A 58 9.26 13.39 2.47
N PHE A 59 10.09 13.40 3.51
CA PHE A 59 9.59 13.31 4.86
C PHE A 59 8.71 14.54 4.97
N GLU A 60 7.41 14.38 4.69
CA GLU A 60 6.43 15.43 4.94
C GLU A 60 6.69 15.82 6.38
N SER A 61 7.07 17.08 6.56
CA SER A 61 7.36 17.54 7.89
C SER A 61 6.09 17.35 8.71
N LYS A 62 6.23 17.15 10.02
CA LYS A 62 5.05 17.09 10.91
C LYS A 62 4.14 18.31 10.70
N ALA A 63 4.73 19.45 10.33
CA ALA A 63 4.03 20.66 9.96
C ALA A 63 3.24 20.54 8.66
N ASP A 64 3.79 19.95 7.60
CA ASP A 64 3.07 19.74 6.33
C ASP A 64 1.85 18.84 6.54
N ILE A 65 2.00 17.77 7.32
CA ILE A 65 0.90 16.87 7.63
C ILE A 65 -0.16 17.57 8.49
N ALA A 66 0.27 18.35 9.48
CA ALA A 66 -0.67 19.14 10.29
C ALA A 66 -1.40 20.18 9.44
N LYS A 67 -0.72 20.86 8.50
CA LYS A 67 -1.29 21.82 7.55
C LYS A 67 -2.32 21.16 6.64
N ALA A 68 -2.00 20.00 6.07
CA ALA A 68 -2.94 19.22 5.29
C ALA A 68 -4.17 18.82 6.13
N THR A 69 -3.97 18.42 7.39
CA THR A 69 -5.04 17.98 8.27
C THR A 69 -6.00 19.11 8.64
N VAL A 70 -5.50 20.29 9.05
CA VAL A 70 -6.38 21.45 9.38
C VAL A 70 -7.17 21.92 8.16
N LYS A 71 -6.58 21.84 6.96
CA LYS A 71 -7.26 22.12 5.70
C LYS A 71 -8.36 21.12 5.41
N LYS A 72 -8.10 19.83 5.59
CA LYS A 72 -9.12 18.78 5.41
C LYS A 72 -10.33 18.97 6.33
N TYR A 73 -10.12 19.26 7.62
CA TYR A 73 -11.23 19.55 8.52
C TYR A 73 -12.07 20.73 8.04
N THR A 74 -11.43 21.81 7.60
CA THR A 74 -12.11 23.05 7.24
C THR A 74 -12.80 22.99 5.88
N TYR A 75 -12.14 22.42 4.86
CA TYR A 75 -12.56 22.51 3.47
C TYR A 75 -13.20 21.24 2.93
N GLU A 76 -13.05 20.10 3.61
CA GLU A 76 -13.62 18.82 3.17
C GLU A 76 -14.64 18.33 4.20
N ALA A 77 -14.23 18.15 5.46
CA ALA A 77 -15.07 17.56 6.49
C ALA A 77 -16.26 18.44 6.88
N TYR A 78 -15.99 19.72 7.17
CA TYR A 78 -17.02 20.65 7.63
C TYR A 78 -18.14 20.87 6.59
N PRO A 79 -17.85 21.13 5.30
CA PRO A 79 -18.90 21.21 4.28
C PRO A 79 -19.70 19.91 4.16
N ALA A 80 -19.04 18.74 4.14
CA ALA A 80 -19.71 17.45 4.05
C ALA A 80 -20.61 17.15 5.26
N TRP A 81 -20.20 17.58 6.46
CA TRP A 81 -21.00 17.50 7.67
C TRP A 81 -22.18 18.48 7.64
N PHE A 82 -21.96 19.71 7.17
CA PHE A 82 -22.99 20.74 7.09
C PHE A 82 -24.11 20.37 6.11
N GLU A 83 -23.78 19.71 5.00
CA GLU A 83 -24.78 19.15 4.08
C GLU A 83 -25.71 18.14 4.74
N GLN A 84 -25.22 17.42 5.75
CA GLN A 84 -25.99 16.43 6.51
C GLN A 84 -26.74 17.04 7.71
N HIS A 85 -26.35 18.23 8.16
CA HIS A 85 -26.88 18.92 9.33
C HIS A 85 -27.26 20.38 9.01
N PRO A 86 -28.15 20.64 8.04
CA PRO A 86 -28.44 21.99 7.54
C PRO A 86 -29.08 22.91 8.60
N GLU A 87 -29.71 22.36 9.64
CA GLU A 87 -30.26 23.09 10.77
C GLU A 87 -29.19 23.55 11.78
N MET A 88 -28.00 22.97 11.73
CA MET A 88 -26.90 23.28 12.64
C MET A 88 -25.87 24.17 11.95
N THR A 89 -25.50 25.29 12.59
CA THR A 89 -24.46 26.16 12.04
C THR A 89 -23.06 25.61 12.31
N CYS A 90 -22.86 24.90 13.42
CA CYS A 90 -21.56 24.43 13.86
C CYS A 90 -21.70 23.07 14.54
N PRO A 91 -20.72 22.16 14.37
CA PRO A 91 -20.69 20.90 15.11
C PRO A 91 -20.49 21.18 16.60
N ALA A 92 -20.93 20.27 17.49
CA ALA A 92 -20.69 20.45 18.92
C ALA A 92 -19.23 20.15 19.30
N SER A 93 -18.55 19.31 18.50
CA SER A 93 -17.15 18.92 18.69
C SER A 93 -16.48 18.59 17.35
N LEU A 94 -15.14 18.62 17.32
CA LEU A 94 -14.36 18.15 16.17
C LEU A 94 -14.59 16.66 15.89
N ASP A 95 -14.97 15.88 16.90
CA ASP A 95 -15.18 14.43 16.79
C ASP A 95 -16.34 14.09 15.84
N GLU A 96 -17.32 14.99 15.67
CA GLU A 96 -18.43 14.82 14.71
C GLU A 96 -17.95 14.89 13.25
N LEU A 97 -16.78 15.49 13.00
CA LEU A 97 -16.18 15.61 11.67
C LEU A 97 -15.26 14.41 11.35
N ASP A 98 -14.87 13.61 12.34
CA ASP A 98 -14.00 12.45 12.13
C ASP A 98 -14.67 11.37 11.26
N ASP A 99 -16.00 11.25 11.35
CA ASP A 99 -16.80 10.35 10.51
C ASP A 99 -16.67 10.71 9.01
N CYS A 100 -16.49 11.99 8.68
CA CYS A 100 -16.29 12.44 7.31
C CYS A 100 -14.86 12.23 6.79
N LEU A 101 -13.85 12.18 7.66
CA LEU A 101 -12.44 12.12 7.26
C LEU A 101 -11.83 10.71 7.26
N ALA A 102 -12.57 9.69 7.70
CA ALA A 102 -12.08 8.33 7.92
C ALA A 102 -10.79 8.27 8.78
N ALA A 103 -10.48 9.35 9.50
CA ALA A 103 -9.25 9.56 10.24
C ALA A 103 -9.61 9.95 11.68
N ARG A 104 -9.29 9.07 12.64
CA ARG A 104 -9.55 9.29 14.07
C ARG A 104 -8.41 10.07 14.72
N HIS A 105 -8.12 11.27 14.21
CA HIS A 105 -6.96 12.05 14.64
C HIS A 105 -7.37 13.42 15.14
N ILE A 106 -8.11 13.44 16.26
CA ILE A 106 -8.40 14.64 17.07
C ILE A 106 -7.12 15.33 17.57
N ARG A 107 -5.98 14.62 17.53
CA ARG A 107 -4.67 15.11 17.94
C ARG A 107 -3.76 15.36 16.76
N ASP A 108 -3.02 16.45 16.85
CA ASP A 108 -1.97 16.81 15.91
C ASP A 108 -0.75 15.87 16.02
N ARG A 109 0.24 16.10 15.14
CA ARG A 109 1.48 15.31 15.09
C ARG A 109 2.42 15.53 16.30
N TRP A 110 2.06 16.43 17.20
CA TRP A 110 2.71 16.68 18.48
C TRP A 110 1.89 16.18 19.67
N GLY A 111 0.76 15.51 19.42
CA GLY A 111 -0.09 14.85 20.42
C GLY A 111 -1.06 15.77 21.15
N ARG A 112 -1.27 16.99 20.65
CA ARG A 112 -2.16 18.01 21.23
C ARG A 112 -3.46 18.07 20.46
N ASN A 113 -4.54 18.46 21.13
CA ASN A 113 -5.82 18.64 20.46
C ASN A 113 -5.77 19.87 19.54
N TYR A 114 -6.42 19.77 18.39
CA TYR A 114 -6.67 20.94 17.55
C TYR A 114 -7.56 21.95 18.27
N VAL A 115 -7.30 23.23 18.05
CA VAL A 115 -8.19 24.31 18.45
C VAL A 115 -9.04 24.69 17.25
N TRP A 116 -10.31 24.99 17.46
CA TRP A 116 -11.20 25.36 16.39
C TRP A 116 -12.14 26.47 16.81
N SER A 117 -12.60 27.21 15.82
CA SER A 117 -13.70 28.17 15.95
C SER A 117 -14.66 27.97 14.79
N CYS A 118 -15.94 28.19 15.04
CA CYS A 118 -16.95 28.09 14.01
C CYS A 118 -17.91 29.28 14.11
N SER A 119 -18.33 29.77 12.96
CA SER A 119 -19.23 30.89 12.79
C SER A 119 -20.08 30.70 11.53
N ARG A 120 -21.03 31.61 11.28
CA ARG A 120 -21.77 31.61 10.00
C ARG A 120 -20.90 31.79 8.76
N ALA A 121 -19.69 32.34 8.92
CA ALA A 121 -18.73 32.50 7.83
C ALA A 121 -17.95 31.21 7.52
N GLY A 122 -18.10 30.18 8.36
CA GLY A 122 -17.40 28.90 8.24
C GLY A 122 -16.65 28.53 9.51
N MET A 123 -15.83 27.49 9.37
CA MET A 123 -15.02 26.91 10.43
C MET A 123 -13.54 27.23 10.21
N LEU A 124 -12.80 27.41 11.29
CA LEU A 124 -11.35 27.59 11.27
C LEU A 124 -10.73 26.62 12.28
N VAL A 125 -9.72 25.88 11.84
CA VAL A 125 -9.01 24.89 12.66
C VAL A 125 -7.54 25.27 12.71
N SER A 126 -6.96 25.19 13.90
CA SER A 126 -5.54 25.46 14.12
C SER A 126 -4.87 24.40 15.00
N SER A 127 -3.59 24.15 14.73
CA SER A 127 -2.68 23.40 15.61
C SER A 127 -1.70 24.37 16.25
N ALA A 128 -1.38 24.14 17.53
CA ALA A 128 -0.36 24.88 18.27
C ALA A 128 1.08 24.58 17.80
N GLY A 129 1.24 23.76 16.76
CA GLY A 129 2.54 23.46 16.17
C GLY A 129 3.50 22.80 17.14
N LYS A 130 4.80 23.06 16.90
CA LYS A 130 5.90 22.43 17.63
C LYS A 130 5.98 22.95 19.07
N ASP A 131 5.89 24.26 19.27
CA ASP A 131 6.06 24.89 20.58
C ASP A 131 4.90 24.61 21.55
N GLY A 132 3.69 24.35 21.02
CA GLY A 132 2.50 24.05 21.80
C GLY A 132 1.79 25.21 22.40
N ARG A 133 2.09 26.42 21.93
CA ARG A 133 1.50 27.63 22.43
C ARG A 133 0.68 28.24 21.31
N ILE A 134 -0.63 28.34 21.55
CA ILE A 134 -1.55 29.01 20.63
C ILE A 134 -1.22 30.50 20.57
N ARG A 135 -1.41 31.10 19.41
CA ARG A 135 -1.09 32.48 19.01
C ARG A 135 0.42 32.74 18.93
N THR A 136 1.17 31.77 18.43
CA THR A 136 2.59 31.95 18.11
C THR A 136 2.84 31.84 16.60
N ALA A 137 4.09 32.05 16.19
CA ALA A 137 4.49 31.91 14.79
C ALA A 137 4.54 30.44 14.32
N ASP A 138 4.49 29.47 15.24
CA ASP A 138 4.46 28.04 14.95
C ASP A 138 3.01 27.52 14.75
N ASP A 139 2.00 28.38 14.98
CA ASP A 139 0.60 28.03 14.79
C ASP A 139 0.33 27.69 13.32
N ILE A 140 -0.28 26.54 13.08
CA ILE A 140 -0.69 26.11 11.74
C ILE A 140 -2.19 26.30 11.64
N ARG A 141 -2.63 27.18 10.76
CA ARG A 141 -4.05 27.53 10.59
C ARG A 141 -4.58 27.07 9.24
N SER A 142 -5.89 26.83 9.16
CA SER A 142 -6.53 26.40 7.92
C SER A 142 -6.59 27.49 6.84
N ASP A 143 -6.58 28.78 7.24
CA ASP A 143 -6.64 29.95 6.35
C ASP A 143 -5.28 30.36 5.75
N GLU A 144 -4.21 29.63 6.07
CA GLU A 144 -2.83 29.84 5.59
C GLU A 144 -2.36 28.74 4.61
#